data_AF-A0A9P0NL30-F1
#
_entry.id   AF-A0A9P0NL30-F1
#
_cell.length_a   1.000
_cell.length_b   1.000
_cell.length_c   1.000
_cell.angle_alpha   90.00
_cell.angle_beta   90.00
_cell.angle_gamma   90.00
#
_symmetry.space_group_name_H-M   'P 1'
#
loop_
_entity.id
_entity.type
_entity.pdbx_description
1 polymer ?
#
loop_
_entity_poly.entity_id
_entity_poly.type
_entity_poly.pdbx_seq_one_letter_code
_entity_poly.pdbx_strand_id
1 'polypeptide(L)'
;MQVRHVIGLMLFLAAVPLQMYLMKYNQNFKDLTLEIVKNLQDGLLQLSNFVAGYVWVAKNYLHSTYEYLGLSESLEDDSIEDQEIPENSIRNFRPPHLEFRIGNVILMHTMIPGIVVGWNIDITDLTKEPEYLVLTEFHEKMMKIDQDKIIIQLENIKINHKDINKYFESFDGVKYIPNKFLKKMYPKD
;
A
#
# COMPACT_ATOMS: atom_id res chain seq x y z
N MET A 1 38.19 -18.31 -14.38
CA MET A 1 37.06 -17.49 -13.89
C MET A 1 37.42 -16.54 -12.74
N GLN A 2 38.45 -16.81 -11.93
CA GLN A 2 38.81 -16.00 -10.74
C GLN A 2 39.50 -14.66 -11.06
N VAL A 3 40.36 -14.58 -12.09
CA VAL A 3 41.12 -13.36 -12.43
C VAL A 3 40.22 -12.17 -12.75
N ARG A 4 39.08 -12.39 -13.42
CA ARG A 4 38.11 -11.32 -13.75
C ARG A 4 37.47 -10.70 -12.50
N HIS A 5 37.23 -11.50 -11.46
CA HIS A 5 36.64 -11.04 -10.21
C HIS A 5 37.65 -10.26 -9.37
N VAL A 6 38.91 -10.69 -9.36
CA VAL A 6 39.99 -9.96 -8.68
C VAL A 6 40.27 -8.61 -9.35
N ILE A 7 40.28 -8.58 -10.69
CA ILE A 7 40.42 -7.32 -11.44
C ILE A 7 39.23 -6.39 -11.17
N GLY A 8 38.00 -6.91 -11.16
CA GLY A 8 36.82 -6.11 -10.82
C GLY A 8 36.85 -5.52 -9.41
N LEU A 9 37.30 -6.31 -8.43
CA LEU A 9 37.40 -5.87 -7.04
C LEU A 9 38.53 -4.84 -6.84
N MET A 10 39.65 -5.01 -7.53
CA MET A 10 40.74 -4.01 -7.56
C MET A 10 40.29 -2.70 -8.21
N LEU A 11 39.55 -2.77 -9.32
CA LEU A 11 38.96 -1.58 -9.97
C LEU A 11 37.98 -0.86 -9.03
N PHE A 12 37.17 -1.59 -8.30
CA PHE A 12 36.21 -1.02 -7.34
C PHE A 12 36.91 -0.32 -6.18
N LEU A 13 37.95 -0.93 -5.60
CA LEU A 13 38.73 -0.33 -4.52
C LEU A 13 39.53 0.90 -4.98
N ALA A 14 39.99 0.91 -6.23
CA ALA A 14 40.73 2.04 -6.82
C ALA A 14 39.82 3.19 -7.26
N ALA A 15 38.52 2.96 -7.46
CA ALA A 15 37.59 3.97 -7.96
C ALA A 15 37.43 5.16 -7.01
N VAL A 16 37.30 4.92 -5.70
CA VAL A 16 37.06 5.99 -4.71
C VAL A 16 38.28 6.90 -4.54
N PRO A 17 39.51 6.39 -4.37
CA PRO A 17 40.71 7.23 -4.34
C PRO A 17 40.94 7.99 -5.65
N LEU A 18 40.65 7.36 -6.79
CA LEU A 18 40.77 7.99 -8.11
C LEU A 18 39.77 9.14 -8.28
N GLN A 19 38.52 8.96 -7.86
CA GLN A 19 37.50 10.01 -7.85
C GLN A 19 37.92 11.19 -6.96
N MET A 20 38.44 10.91 -5.76
CA MET A 20 38.93 11.95 -4.84
C MET A 20 40.13 12.72 -5.39
N TYR A 21 41.03 12.03 -6.09
CA TYR A 21 42.14 12.65 -6.81
C TYR A 21 41.64 13.55 -7.95
N LEU A 22 40.71 13.07 -8.78
CA LEU A 22 40.15 13.85 -9.88
C LEU A 22 39.38 15.10 -9.41
N MET A 23 38.64 15.01 -8.31
CA MET A 23 37.97 16.16 -7.68
C MET A 23 38.94 17.22 -7.15
N LYS A 24 40.16 16.81 -6.74
CA LYS A 24 41.18 17.73 -6.22
C LYS A 24 41.84 18.56 -7.32
N TYR A 25 42.03 17.99 -8.51
CA TYR A 25 42.84 18.60 -9.58
C TYR A 25 42.02 19.10 -10.77
N ASN A 26 40.73 18.78 -10.87
CA ASN A 26 39.87 19.20 -11.98
C ASN A 26 38.57 19.86 -11.48
N GLN A 27 38.48 21.18 -11.62
CA GLN A 27 37.30 21.96 -11.20
C GLN A 27 36.05 21.61 -12.00
N ASN A 28 36.15 21.39 -13.32
CA ASN A 28 34.99 20.98 -14.13
C ASN A 28 34.44 19.62 -13.69
N PHE A 29 35.33 18.67 -13.36
CA PHE A 29 34.92 17.37 -12.83
C PHE A 29 34.26 17.52 -11.45
N LYS A 30 34.82 18.37 -10.60
CA LYS A 30 34.25 18.69 -9.29
C LYS A 30 32.84 19.29 -9.43
N ASP A 31 32.64 20.23 -10.35
CA ASP A 31 31.34 20.87 -10.58
C ASP A 31 30.30 19.88 -11.11
N LEU A 32 30.67 19.02 -12.07
CA LEU A 32 29.81 17.92 -12.54
C LEU A 32 29.45 16.94 -11.43
N THR A 33 30.42 16.54 -10.60
CA THR A 33 30.13 15.66 -9.46
C THR A 33 29.23 16.33 -8.42
N LEU A 34 29.38 17.64 -8.18
CA LEU A 34 28.52 18.40 -7.27
C LEU A 34 27.10 18.53 -7.81
N GLU A 35 26.93 18.75 -9.10
CA GLU A 35 25.61 18.80 -9.75
C GLU A 35 24.88 17.46 -9.66
N ILE A 36 25.57 16.36 -9.95
CA ILE A 36 25.03 15.00 -9.80
C ILE A 36 24.67 14.72 -8.34
N VAL A 37 25.55 15.06 -7.38
CA VAL A 37 25.29 14.84 -5.95
C VAL A 37 24.11 15.67 -5.46
N LYS A 38 23.94 16.92 -5.92
CA LYS A 38 22.77 17.75 -5.59
C LYS A 38 21.47 17.17 -6.14
N ASN A 39 21.46 16.76 -7.40
CA ASN A 39 20.28 16.13 -8.01
C ASN A 39 19.97 14.76 -7.37
N LEU A 40 21.00 14.03 -6.94
CA LEU A 40 20.84 12.80 -6.18
C LEU A 40 20.31 13.07 -4.78
N GLN A 41 20.73 14.16 -4.13
CA GLN A 41 20.20 14.58 -2.82
C GLN A 41 18.73 14.99 -2.91
N ASP A 42 18.32 15.69 -3.97
CA ASP A 42 16.91 16.00 -4.22
C ASP A 42 16.09 14.74 -4.52
N GLY A 43 16.64 13.80 -5.30
CA GLY A 43 16.04 12.48 -5.52
C GLY A 43 15.94 11.67 -4.24
N LEU A 44 16.94 11.73 -3.36
CA LEU A 44 16.94 11.09 -2.04
C LEU A 44 16.02 11.80 -1.05
N LEU A 45 15.81 13.11 -1.16
CA LEU A 45 14.84 13.86 -0.36
C LEU A 45 13.40 13.53 -0.78
N GLN A 46 13.13 13.37 -2.08
CA GLN A 46 11.86 12.79 -2.56
C GLN A 46 11.66 11.38 -2.02
N LEU A 47 12.72 10.56 -2.01
CA LEU A 47 12.72 9.23 -1.39
C LEU A 47 12.53 9.32 0.14
N SER A 48 13.05 10.36 0.80
CA SER A 48 12.86 10.61 2.24
C SER A 48 11.43 11.02 2.57
N ASN A 49 10.74 11.74 1.68
CA ASN A 49 9.31 12.03 1.81
C ASN A 49 8.48 10.76 1.62
N PHE A 50 8.91 9.86 0.73
CA PHE A 50 8.33 8.53 0.59
C PHE A 50 8.56 7.68 1.85
N VAL A 51 9.75 7.73 2.44
CA VAL A 51 10.11 7.12 3.72
C VAL A 51 9.40 7.79 4.90
N ALA A 52 9.06 9.08 4.84
CA ALA A 52 8.25 9.76 5.85
C ALA A 52 6.83 9.18 5.90
N GLY A 53 6.31 8.71 4.75
CA GLY A 53 5.12 7.86 4.68
C GLY A 53 5.30 6.55 5.45
N TYR A 54 6.44 5.87 5.30
CA TYR A 54 6.77 4.67 6.10
C TYR A 54 6.97 4.97 7.58
N VAL A 55 7.54 6.12 7.95
CA VAL A 55 7.67 6.57 9.35
C VAL A 55 6.30 6.91 9.93
N TRP A 56 5.39 7.46 9.13
CA TRP A 56 4.01 7.71 9.54
C TRP A 56 3.23 6.39 9.72
N VAL A 57 3.38 5.44 8.80
CA VAL A 57 2.81 4.08 8.92
C VAL A 57 3.41 3.35 10.13
N ALA A 58 4.73 3.44 10.35
CA ALA A 58 5.39 2.84 11.51
C ALA A 58 4.99 3.54 12.82
N LYS A 59 4.76 4.86 12.80
CA LYS A 59 4.24 5.61 13.94
C LYS A 59 2.80 5.20 14.26
N ASN A 60 1.97 4.97 13.25
CA ASN A 60 0.60 4.46 13.43
C ASN A 60 0.57 2.99 13.83
N TYR A 61 1.51 2.19 13.34
CA TYR A 61 1.70 0.81 13.76
C TYR A 61 2.10 0.77 15.23
N LEU A 62 3.08 1.57 15.66
CA LEU A 62 3.45 1.67 17.07
C LEU A 62 2.29 2.20 17.91
N HIS A 63 1.57 3.23 17.46
CA HIS A 63 0.37 3.74 18.12
C HIS A 63 -0.73 2.67 18.26
N SER A 64 -1.01 1.89 17.21
CA SER A 64 -1.98 0.79 17.27
C SER A 64 -1.50 -0.36 18.16
N THR A 65 -0.18 -0.58 18.25
CA THR A 65 0.40 -1.57 19.17
C THR A 65 0.24 -1.10 20.63
N TYR A 66 0.36 0.21 20.90
CA TYR A 66 0.09 0.79 22.22
C TYR A 66 -1.39 0.74 22.59
N GLU A 67 -2.30 0.94 21.63
CA GLU A 67 -3.74 0.72 21.82
C GLU A 67 -4.07 -0.76 22.10
N TYR A 68 -3.45 -1.69 21.35
CA TYR A 68 -3.59 -3.14 21.54
C TYR A 68 -3.10 -3.63 22.92
N LEU A 69 -2.11 -2.94 23.50
CA LEU A 69 -1.60 -3.22 24.85
C LEU A 69 -2.48 -2.65 25.99
N GLY A 70 -3.63 -2.04 25.67
CA GLY A 70 -4.68 -1.74 26.66
C GLY A 70 -4.37 -0.59 27.62
N LEU A 71 -3.73 0.48 27.14
CA LEU A 71 -3.44 1.68 27.96
C LEU A 71 -4.35 2.89 27.72
N SER A 72 -5.48 2.75 27.03
CA SER A 72 -6.52 3.79 27.05
C SER A 72 -7.92 3.20 27.05
N GLU A 73 -8.60 3.59 28.11
CA GLU A 73 -9.98 3.41 28.56
C GLU A 73 -11.06 3.39 27.47
N SER A 74 -12.10 2.60 27.76
CA SER A 74 -13.35 2.37 27.04
C SER A 74 -14.10 3.64 26.63
N LEU A 75 -14.77 3.62 25.47
CA LEU A 75 -16.11 4.22 25.32
C LEU A 75 -16.98 3.42 24.33
N GLU A 76 -18.22 3.23 24.76
CA GLU A 76 -19.34 2.51 24.13
C GLU A 76 -20.06 3.32 23.04
N ASP A 77 -20.96 2.62 22.33
CA ASP A 77 -22.08 3.07 21.47
C ASP A 77 -21.75 3.80 20.14
N ASP A 78 -22.50 3.66 19.04
CA ASP A 78 -23.93 3.39 18.92
C ASP A 78 -24.29 2.83 17.51
N SER A 79 -25.43 2.14 17.47
CA SER A 79 -26.27 1.64 16.36
C SER A 79 -26.03 2.07 14.89
N ILE A 80 -26.10 1.09 13.95
CA ILE A 80 -26.46 1.33 12.53
C ILE A 80 -27.61 0.39 12.15
N GLU A 81 -28.74 1.01 11.81
CA GLU A 81 -30.00 0.43 11.35
C GLU A 81 -29.87 -0.34 10.02
N ASP A 82 -30.72 -1.36 9.89
CA ASP A 82 -30.89 -2.21 8.72
C ASP A 82 -31.35 -1.42 7.48
N GLN A 83 -30.42 -1.12 6.57
CA GLN A 83 -30.78 -0.74 5.20
C GLN A 83 -31.11 -1.99 4.37
N GLU A 84 -32.35 -2.08 3.87
CA GLU A 84 -32.79 -3.14 2.95
C GLU A 84 -32.00 -3.09 1.63
N ILE A 85 -31.04 -4.02 1.48
CA ILE A 85 -30.28 -4.19 0.24
C ILE A 85 -31.21 -4.77 -0.84
N PRO A 86 -31.37 -4.12 -2.01
CA PRO A 86 -32.13 -4.69 -3.11
C PRO A 86 -31.47 -6.00 -3.60
N GLU A 87 -32.28 -7.03 -3.78
CA GLU A 87 -31.85 -8.43 -4.03
C GLU A 87 -30.95 -8.58 -5.26
N ASN A 88 -31.10 -7.68 -6.25
CA ASN A 88 -30.30 -7.61 -7.47
C ASN A 88 -28.83 -7.19 -7.25
N SER A 89 -28.50 -6.69 -6.06
CA SER A 89 -27.15 -6.24 -5.69
C SER A 89 -26.38 -7.30 -4.90
N ILE A 90 -27.01 -8.43 -4.57
CA ILE A 90 -26.40 -9.53 -3.82
C ILE A 90 -25.56 -10.40 -4.77
N ARG A 91 -24.25 -10.43 -4.52
CA ARG A 91 -23.29 -11.26 -5.26
C ARG A 91 -23.18 -12.64 -4.62
N ASN A 92 -24.15 -13.49 -4.92
CA ASN A 92 -24.22 -14.88 -4.42
C ASN A 92 -23.15 -15.84 -4.97
N PHE A 93 -22.26 -15.34 -5.84
CA PHE A 93 -21.18 -16.10 -6.45
C PHE A 93 -19.87 -15.32 -6.32
N ARG A 94 -18.78 -16.04 -6.02
CA ARG A 94 -17.41 -15.51 -6.05
C ARG A 94 -16.66 -16.12 -7.24
N PRO A 95 -16.28 -15.30 -8.24
CA PRO A 95 -15.46 -15.76 -9.35
C PRO A 95 -14.11 -16.34 -8.89
N PRO A 96 -13.68 -17.49 -9.45
CA PRO A 96 -12.50 -18.23 -8.97
C PRO A 96 -11.17 -17.53 -9.28
N HIS A 97 -11.15 -16.60 -10.22
CA HIS A 97 -9.96 -15.83 -10.62
C HIS A 97 -9.78 -14.53 -9.81
N LEU A 98 -10.67 -14.25 -8.84
CA LEU A 98 -10.50 -13.13 -7.91
C LEU A 98 -9.46 -13.48 -6.84
N GLU A 99 -8.33 -12.79 -6.89
CA GLU A 99 -7.22 -13.00 -5.97
C GLU A 99 -7.50 -12.45 -4.56
N PHE A 100 -8.17 -11.29 -4.48
CA PHE A 100 -8.34 -10.56 -3.21
C PHE A 100 -9.77 -10.70 -2.67
N ARG A 101 -9.90 -10.69 -1.34
CA ARG A 101 -11.19 -10.73 -0.64
C ARG A 101 -11.56 -9.36 -0.11
N ILE A 102 -12.85 -9.19 0.15
CA ILE A 102 -13.35 -8.03 0.88
C ILE A 102 -12.70 -7.97 2.25
N GLY A 103 -12.27 -6.77 2.62
CA GLY A 103 -11.53 -6.48 3.83
C GLY A 103 -10.03 -6.69 3.73
N ASN A 104 -9.50 -7.28 2.64
CA ASN A 104 -8.05 -7.33 2.46
C ASN A 104 -7.50 -5.93 2.27
N VAL A 105 -6.36 -5.69 2.92
CA VAL A 105 -5.55 -4.50 2.71
C VAL A 105 -4.60 -4.83 1.57
N ILE A 106 -4.53 -3.95 0.58
CA ILE A 106 -3.77 -4.18 -0.65
C ILE A 106 -2.86 -2.99 -0.92
N LEU A 107 -1.73 -3.25 -1.58
CA LEU A 107 -0.85 -2.23 -2.14
C LEU A 107 -1.08 -2.14 -3.63
N MET A 108 -1.45 -0.95 -4.11
CA MET A 108 -1.68 -0.69 -5.53
C MET A 108 -0.38 -0.28 -6.24
N HIS A 109 -0.36 -0.33 -7.57
CA HIS A 109 0.77 0.15 -8.39
C HIS A 109 1.17 1.62 -8.13
N THR A 110 0.23 2.43 -7.63
CA THR A 110 0.48 3.81 -7.19
C THR A 110 1.21 3.90 -5.84
N MET A 111 1.60 2.76 -5.26
CA MET A 111 2.21 2.63 -3.93
C MET A 111 1.34 3.18 -2.79
N ILE A 112 0.02 3.28 -3.02
CA ILE A 112 -0.96 3.69 -2.02
C ILE A 112 -1.64 2.43 -1.46
N PRO A 113 -1.66 2.24 -0.13
CA PRO A 113 -2.41 1.16 0.46
C PRO A 113 -3.92 1.46 0.42
N GLY A 114 -4.72 0.42 0.22
CA GLY A 114 -6.17 0.53 0.23
C GLY A 114 -6.85 -0.72 0.79
N ILE A 115 -8.10 -0.59 1.24
CA ILE A 115 -8.93 -1.71 1.67
C ILE A 115 -9.92 -2.05 0.56
N VAL A 116 -10.01 -3.33 0.21
CA VAL A 116 -11.02 -3.83 -0.73
C VAL A 116 -12.38 -3.82 -0.05
N VAL A 117 -13.32 -3.02 -0.55
CA VAL A 117 -14.71 -2.97 -0.10
C VAL A 117 -15.61 -3.85 -0.94
N GLY A 118 -15.26 -4.07 -2.20
CA GLY A 118 -16.05 -4.90 -3.10
C GLY A 118 -15.33 -5.16 -4.40
N TRP A 119 -15.97 -5.96 -5.24
CA TRP A 119 -15.52 -6.25 -6.59
C TRP A 119 -16.69 -6.19 -7.56
N ASN A 120 -16.38 -5.93 -8.83
CA ASN A 120 -17.30 -5.88 -9.94
C ASN A 120 -16.67 -6.59 -11.14
N ILE A 121 -17.44 -7.47 -11.77
CA ILE A 121 -17.02 -8.21 -12.96
C ILE A 121 -18.09 -8.03 -14.02
N ASP A 122 -17.64 -7.85 -15.25
CA ASP A 122 -18.54 -7.84 -16.40
C ASP A 122 -18.91 -9.29 -16.75
N ILE A 123 -20.18 -9.64 -16.54
CA ILE A 123 -20.68 -10.99 -16.87
C ILE A 123 -20.78 -11.16 -18.39
N THR A 124 -20.92 -10.07 -19.15
CA THR A 124 -21.03 -10.10 -20.61
C THR A 124 -19.68 -10.31 -21.28
N ASP A 125 -18.60 -9.89 -20.64
CA ASP A 125 -17.23 -10.06 -21.11
C ASP A 125 -16.30 -10.53 -19.98
N LEU A 126 -16.19 -11.85 -19.86
CA LEU A 126 -15.31 -12.50 -18.88
C LEU A 126 -13.81 -12.39 -19.23
N THR A 127 -13.45 -11.81 -20.38
CA THR A 127 -12.05 -11.53 -20.71
C THR A 127 -11.55 -10.24 -20.08
N LYS A 128 -12.47 -9.39 -19.62
CA LYS A 128 -12.15 -8.15 -18.92
C LYS A 128 -11.67 -8.46 -17.50
N GLU A 129 -10.60 -7.79 -17.10
CA GLU A 129 -10.07 -7.88 -15.74
C GLU A 129 -11.12 -7.45 -14.70
N PRO A 130 -11.21 -8.14 -13.55
CA PRO A 130 -12.07 -7.72 -12.45
C PRO A 130 -11.71 -6.35 -11.92
N GLU A 131 -12.73 -5.54 -11.64
CA GLU A 131 -12.58 -4.23 -11.01
C GLU A 131 -12.83 -4.36 -9.50
N TYR A 132 -11.88 -3.95 -8.68
CA TYR A 132 -12.02 -3.81 -7.23
C TYR A 132 -12.42 -2.39 -6.85
N LEU A 133 -13.28 -2.31 -5.83
CA LEU A 133 -13.67 -1.10 -5.15
C LEU A 133 -12.82 -0.94 -3.90
N VAL A 134 -12.02 0.13 -3.84
CA VAL A 134 -10.98 0.29 -2.83
C VAL A 134 -11.16 1.62 -2.11
N LEU A 135 -11.08 1.59 -0.79
CA LEU A 135 -10.95 2.78 0.05
C LEU A 135 -9.47 3.00 0.37
N THR A 136 -9.01 4.22 0.17
CA THR A 136 -7.64 4.62 0.44
C THR A 136 -7.67 5.79 1.41
N GLU A 137 -6.61 5.99 2.17
CA GLU A 137 -6.57 7.09 3.13
C GLU A 137 -6.58 8.48 2.48
N PHE A 138 -5.92 8.62 1.33
CA PHE A 138 -5.73 9.92 0.68
C PHE A 138 -6.93 10.35 -0.17
N HIS A 139 -7.74 9.40 -0.63
CA HIS A 139 -8.91 9.71 -1.44
C HIS A 139 -10.16 9.68 -0.59
N GLU A 140 -10.86 10.80 -0.57
CA GLU A 140 -12.16 10.94 0.10
C GLU A 140 -13.26 10.05 -0.47
N LYS A 141 -13.08 9.53 -1.69
CA LYS A 141 -14.06 8.72 -2.40
C LYS A 141 -13.46 7.37 -2.73
N MET A 142 -14.35 6.38 -2.80
CA MET A 142 -14.01 5.04 -3.24
C MET A 142 -13.45 5.05 -4.67
N MET A 143 -12.34 4.34 -4.85
CA MET A 143 -11.64 4.20 -6.12
C MET A 143 -11.99 2.87 -6.75
N LYS A 144 -12.04 2.85 -8.10
CA LYS A 144 -12.11 1.62 -8.89
C LYS A 144 -10.71 1.31 -9.42
N ILE A 145 -10.27 0.07 -9.25
CA ILE A 145 -8.97 -0.38 -9.72
C ILE A 145 -9.07 -1.78 -10.29
N ASP A 146 -8.40 -2.04 -11.40
CA ASP A 146 -8.34 -3.36 -12.01
C ASP A 146 -7.43 -4.30 -11.20
N GLN A 147 -7.68 -5.62 -11.23
CA GLN A 147 -6.90 -6.60 -10.47
C GLN A 147 -5.39 -6.55 -10.78
N ASP A 148 -5.02 -6.35 -12.04
CA ASP A 148 -3.63 -6.27 -12.52
C ASP A 148 -2.82 -5.10 -11.93
N LYS A 149 -3.52 -4.09 -11.41
CA LYS A 149 -2.94 -2.89 -10.78
C LYS A 149 -2.73 -3.06 -9.29
N ILE A 150 -3.05 -4.24 -8.73
CA ILE A 150 -2.79 -4.61 -7.34
C ILE A 150 -1.47 -5.37 -7.29
N ILE A 151 -0.53 -4.90 -6.47
CA ILE A 151 0.80 -5.52 -6.36
C ILE A 151 0.77 -6.70 -5.37
N ILE A 152 0.30 -6.45 -4.14
CA ILE A 152 0.31 -7.43 -3.05
C ILE A 152 -0.79 -7.17 -2.03
N GLN A 153 -1.18 -8.20 -1.29
CA GLN A 153 -1.89 -8.06 -0.03
C GLN A 153 -0.91 -7.66 1.08
N LEU A 154 -1.34 -6.72 1.91
CA LEU A 154 -0.66 -6.27 3.11
C LEU A 154 -1.36 -6.85 4.35
N GLU A 155 -0.58 -7.19 5.35
CA GLU A 155 -1.06 -7.66 6.65
C GLU A 155 -0.55 -6.74 7.75
N ASN A 156 -1.23 -6.71 8.90
CA ASN A 156 -0.91 -5.90 10.08
C ASN A 156 -0.85 -4.39 9.82
N ILE A 157 -1.50 -3.93 8.74
CA ILE A 157 -1.61 -2.51 8.39
C ILE A 157 -3.07 -2.10 8.51
N LYS A 158 -3.34 -1.14 9.40
CA LYS A 158 -4.64 -0.50 9.55
C LYS A 158 -4.65 0.78 8.73
N ILE A 159 -5.59 0.90 7.79
CA ILE A 159 -5.86 2.13 7.06
C ILE A 159 -6.87 2.97 7.85
N ASN A 160 -6.65 4.28 7.86
CA ASN A 160 -7.62 5.23 8.40
C ASN A 160 -8.35 5.91 7.24
N HIS A 161 -9.68 5.76 7.19
CA HIS A 161 -10.52 6.44 6.22
C HIS A 161 -11.90 6.70 6.84
N LYS A 162 -12.45 7.89 6.57
CA LYS A 162 -13.70 8.38 7.17
C LYS A 162 -14.88 7.42 7.04
N ASP A 163 -14.95 6.69 5.93
CA ASP A 163 -16.06 5.76 5.63
C ASP A 163 -15.77 4.30 6.03
N ILE A 164 -14.67 3.98 6.72
CA ILE A 164 -14.36 2.57 7.11
C ILE A 164 -15.46 1.95 7.95
N ASN A 165 -15.94 2.67 8.96
CA ASN A 165 -16.97 2.19 9.89
C ASN A 165 -18.32 1.95 9.19
N LYS A 166 -18.49 2.50 7.98
CA LYS A 166 -19.67 2.30 7.15
C LYS A 166 -19.71 0.92 6.49
N TYR A 167 -18.54 0.27 6.37
CA TYR A 167 -18.38 -1.01 5.66
C TYR A 167 -17.82 -2.13 6.55
N PHE A 168 -17.06 -1.80 7.60
CA PHE A 168 -16.34 -2.77 8.43
C PHE A 168 -16.62 -2.56 9.91
N GLU A 169 -16.67 -3.67 10.65
CA GLU A 169 -16.91 -3.69 12.11
C GLU A 169 -15.60 -3.59 12.90
N SER A 170 -14.56 -4.29 12.47
CA SER A 170 -13.29 -4.38 13.18
C SER A 170 -12.15 -4.82 12.26
N PHE A 171 -10.91 -4.81 12.77
CA PHE A 171 -9.71 -5.27 12.07
C PHE A 171 -9.08 -6.41 12.87
N ASP A 172 -8.86 -7.57 12.25
CA ASP A 172 -8.37 -8.78 12.92
C ASP A 172 -6.82 -8.89 12.92
N GLY A 173 -6.13 -7.87 12.41
CA GLY A 173 -4.67 -7.88 12.21
C GLY A 173 -4.26 -8.29 10.80
N VAL A 174 -5.09 -9.02 10.05
CA VAL A 174 -4.79 -9.46 8.68
C VAL A 174 -5.72 -8.79 7.67
N LYS A 175 -6.99 -8.61 8.04
CA LYS A 175 -8.06 -8.04 7.21
C LYS A 175 -9.11 -7.32 8.06
N TYR A 176 -9.91 -6.50 7.39
CA TYR A 176 -11.09 -5.89 7.97
C TYR A 176 -12.26 -6.87 7.95
N ILE A 177 -12.98 -6.96 9.08
CA ILE A 177 -14.18 -7.77 9.22
C ILE A 177 -15.35 -6.98 8.62
N PRO A 178 -15.99 -7.47 7.54
CA PRO A 178 -17.12 -6.79 6.91
C PRO A 178 -18.31 -6.68 7.88
N ASN A 179 -19.04 -5.57 7.82
CA ASN A 179 -20.27 -5.41 8.60
C ASN A 179 -21.41 -6.29 8.06
N LYS A 180 -22.50 -6.42 8.82
CA LYS A 180 -23.68 -7.20 8.41
C LYS A 180 -24.18 -6.84 7.00
N PHE A 181 -24.17 -5.56 6.64
CA PHE A 181 -24.57 -5.07 5.32
C PHE A 181 -23.67 -5.65 4.21
N LEU A 182 -22.35 -5.52 4.37
CA LEU A 182 -21.40 -5.97 3.36
C LEU A 182 -21.33 -7.50 3.26
N LYS A 183 -21.48 -8.21 4.40
CA LYS A 183 -21.65 -9.68 4.44
C LYS A 183 -22.89 -10.13 3.67
N LYS A 184 -24.00 -9.37 3.76
CA LYS A 184 -25.22 -9.68 3.01
C LYS A 184 -25.06 -9.42 1.51
N MET A 185 -24.28 -8.41 1.13
CA MET A 185 -24.00 -8.11 -0.29
C MET A 185 -23.03 -9.12 -0.93
N TYR A 186 -22.04 -9.61 -0.17
CA TYR A 186 -21.02 -10.54 -0.64
C TYR A 186 -20.91 -11.77 0.28
N PRO A 187 -21.91 -12.67 0.29
CA PRO A 187 -21.99 -13.79 1.24
C PRO A 187 -20.95 -14.90 1.02
N LYS A 188 -20.18 -14.86 -0.07
CA LYS A 188 -19.20 -15.90 -0.45
C LYS A 188 -17.73 -15.48 -0.24
N ASP A 189 -17.50 -14.29 0.32
CA ASP A 189 -16.18 -13.72 0.60
C ASP A 189 -15.76 -13.89 2.06
#